data_AF-A0A951LWL2-F1
#
_entry.id   AF-A0A951LWL2-F1
#
_cell.length_a   1.000
_cell.length_b   1.000
_cell.length_c   1.000
_cell.angle_alpha   90.00
_cell.angle_beta   90.00
_cell.angle_gamma   90.00
#
_symmetry.space_group_name_H-M   'P 1'
#
loop_
_entity.id
_entity.type
_entity.pdbx_description
1 polymer ?
#
loop_
_entity_poly.entity_id
_entity_poly.type
_entity_poly.pdbx_seq_one_letter_code
_entity_poly.pdbx_strand_id
1 'polypeptide(L)'
;MALVDALLTRLEAIAALSDKDRALLASLKIEPKQLKAGEALQPQGSRPSHSALLIQGTMARLQEMTDGARQIVSFHLPGEIPDLHSLHIERMDHTLSAVRPALVGTIAHDELRRVIAQSGHLGAVLWRETLIDAAVFRQWITNNGKRGSLAGMAHLLCELFLRAQAIGQAKNESWEMPFTQAELGEAIGITSIHANRILKQLKTEGAAAIEKSVLHIIAWDKLQAIAGFDATYLHLKRVPLAA
;
A
#
# COMPACT_ATOMS: atom_id res chain seq x y z
N MET A 1 -1.04 -0.89 21.52
CA MET A 1 -1.06 0.08 20.40
C MET A 1 -2.51 0.39 20.12
N ALA A 2 -2.91 1.66 20.15
CA ALA A 2 -4.28 2.02 19.79
C ALA A 2 -4.49 1.73 18.31
N LEU A 3 -5.70 1.30 17.91
CA LEU A 3 -6.00 0.93 16.53
C LEU A 3 -5.73 2.10 15.55
N VAL A 4 -5.81 3.34 16.04
CA VAL A 4 -5.58 4.58 15.29
C VAL A 4 -4.11 4.94 15.10
N ASP A 5 -3.17 4.38 15.88
CA ASP A 5 -1.76 4.81 15.85
C ASP A 5 -1.11 4.59 14.47
N ALA A 6 -1.49 3.50 13.80
CA ALA A 6 -1.04 3.21 12.45
C ALA A 6 -1.54 4.27 11.45
N LEU A 7 -2.81 4.68 11.57
CA LEU A 7 -3.41 5.72 10.73
C LEU A 7 -2.72 7.08 10.96
N LEU A 8 -2.49 7.45 12.22
CA LEU A 8 -1.78 8.68 12.56
C LEU A 8 -0.38 8.70 11.94
N THR A 9 0.38 7.62 12.12
CA THR A 9 1.72 7.48 11.54
C THR A 9 1.71 7.64 10.02
N ARG A 10 0.77 6.99 9.34
CA ARG A 10 0.61 7.08 7.89
C ARG A 10 0.24 8.49 7.43
N LEU A 11 -0.76 9.13 8.04
CA LEU A 11 -1.20 10.47 7.66
C LEU A 11 -0.14 11.53 7.95
N GLU A 12 0.64 11.40 9.03
CA GLU A 12 1.77 12.29 9.33
C GLU A 12 2.94 12.14 8.34
N ALA A 13 3.07 10.98 7.70
CA ALA A 13 4.05 10.79 6.64
C ALA A 13 3.73 11.59 5.37
N ILE A 14 2.48 12.03 5.18
CA ILE A 14 2.04 12.75 3.98
C ILE A 14 1.54 14.18 4.25
N ALA A 15 1.14 14.51 5.47
CA ALA A 15 0.57 15.79 5.86
C ALA A 15 1.01 16.20 7.28
N ALA A 16 0.80 17.46 7.66
CA ALA A 16 1.03 17.90 9.05
C ALA A 16 -0.33 17.85 9.72
N LEU A 17 -0.49 17.07 10.78
CA LEU A 17 -1.76 17.03 11.51
C LEU A 17 -1.75 18.09 12.63
N SER A 18 -2.86 18.78 12.81
CA SER A 18 -3.09 19.62 14.00
C SER A 18 -3.47 18.75 15.19
N ASP A 19 -3.38 19.29 16.41
CA ASP A 19 -3.82 18.55 17.61
C ASP A 19 -5.32 18.25 17.57
N LYS A 20 -6.10 19.13 16.95
CA LYS A 20 -7.52 18.88 16.66
C LYS A 20 -7.71 17.68 15.74
N ASP A 21 -6.91 17.56 14.67
CA ASP A 21 -7.03 16.41 13.76
C ASP A 21 -6.63 15.10 14.45
N ARG A 22 -5.56 15.12 15.26
CA ARG A 22 -5.16 13.97 16.08
C ARG A 22 -6.27 13.53 17.03
N ALA A 23 -6.88 14.48 17.74
CA ALA A 23 -7.99 14.21 18.64
C ALA A 23 -9.22 13.65 17.90
N LEU A 24 -9.54 14.19 16.73
CA LEU A 24 -10.65 13.70 15.90
C LEU A 24 -10.40 12.28 15.40
N LEU A 25 -9.21 11.98 14.90
CA LEU A 25 -8.81 10.63 14.49
C LEU A 25 -8.88 9.67 15.69
N ALA A 26 -8.37 10.06 16.85
CA ALA A 26 -8.43 9.26 18.06
C ALA A 26 -9.87 9.02 18.57
N SER A 27 -10.83 9.87 18.17
CA SER A 27 -12.25 9.71 18.50
C SER A 27 -12.99 8.71 17.60
N LEU A 28 -12.37 8.24 16.52
CA LEU A 28 -13.00 7.32 15.58
C LEU A 28 -13.41 6.02 16.29
N LYS A 29 -14.65 5.61 16.07
CA LYS A 29 -15.12 4.27 16.44
C LYS A 29 -14.58 3.26 15.42
N ILE A 30 -13.59 2.48 15.85
CA ILE A 30 -12.92 1.47 15.03
C ILE A 30 -13.28 0.08 15.58
N GLU A 31 -13.92 -0.74 14.76
CA GLU A 31 -14.28 -2.11 15.11
C GLU A 31 -13.23 -3.09 14.55
N PRO A 32 -12.46 -3.80 15.40
CA PRO A 32 -11.42 -4.70 14.91
C PRO A 32 -12.00 -5.99 14.32
N LYS A 33 -11.44 -6.42 13.19
CA LYS A 33 -11.75 -7.68 12.53
C LYS A 33 -10.46 -8.38 12.11
N GLN A 34 -10.34 -9.66 12.46
CA GLN A 34 -9.23 -10.51 12.02
C GLN A 34 -9.58 -11.17 10.69
N LEU A 35 -8.62 -11.20 9.78
CA LEU A 35 -8.71 -11.85 8.48
C LEU A 35 -7.63 -12.92 8.33
N LYS A 36 -8.00 -14.05 7.73
CA LYS A 36 -7.04 -15.08 7.31
C LYS A 36 -6.37 -14.68 6.00
N ALA A 37 -5.22 -15.28 5.69
CA ALA A 37 -4.61 -15.10 4.37
C ALA A 37 -5.58 -15.53 3.26
N GLY A 38 -5.75 -14.68 2.26
CA GLY A 38 -6.68 -14.84 1.15
C GLY A 38 -8.13 -14.48 1.45
N GLU A 39 -8.48 -14.15 2.70
CA GLU A 39 -9.85 -13.79 3.07
C GLU A 39 -10.22 -12.41 2.51
N ALA A 40 -11.27 -12.38 1.68
CA ALA A 40 -11.82 -11.14 1.14
C ALA A 40 -12.60 -10.38 2.22
N LEU A 41 -12.25 -9.10 2.40
CA LEU A 41 -12.99 -8.18 3.26
C LEU A 41 -14.18 -7.57 2.52
N GLN A 42 -13.93 -7.13 1.28
CA GLN A 42 -14.93 -6.50 0.41
C GLN A 42 -14.80 -7.08 -0.99
N PRO A 43 -15.73 -7.96 -1.41
CA PRO A 43 -15.74 -8.50 -2.77
C PRO A 43 -16.01 -7.42 -3.82
N GLN A 44 -15.51 -7.64 -5.04
CA GLN A 44 -15.86 -6.84 -6.21
C GLN A 44 -17.38 -6.78 -6.41
N GLY A 45 -17.90 -5.59 -6.67
CA GLY A 45 -19.33 -5.32 -6.85
C GLY A 45 -20.12 -5.15 -5.55
N SER A 46 -19.52 -5.33 -4.38
CA SER A 46 -20.15 -5.08 -3.08
C SER A 46 -20.43 -3.58 -2.85
N ARG A 47 -21.29 -3.30 -1.86
CA ARG A 47 -21.69 -1.93 -1.47
C ARG A 47 -21.38 -1.68 0.01
N PRO A 48 -20.11 -1.42 0.38
CA PRO A 48 -19.73 -1.26 1.77
C PRO A 48 -20.30 0.04 2.36
N SER A 49 -20.70 -0.01 3.62
CA SER A 49 -21.07 1.15 4.44
C SER A 49 -19.96 1.55 5.44
N HIS A 50 -18.82 0.88 5.34
CA HIS A 50 -17.66 1.03 6.22
C HIS A 50 -16.39 1.08 5.37
N SER A 51 -15.40 1.84 5.84
CA SER A 51 -14.03 1.80 5.32
C SER A 51 -13.15 0.91 6.20
N ALA A 52 -12.11 0.33 5.61
CA ALA A 52 -11.18 -0.59 6.23
C ALA A 52 -9.83 0.08 6.50
N LEU A 53 -9.53 0.35 7.76
CA LEU A 53 -8.18 0.71 8.19
C LEU A 53 -7.34 -0.56 8.36
N LEU A 54 -6.22 -0.67 7.65
CA LEU A 54 -5.27 -1.76 7.88
C LEU A 54 -4.44 -1.47 9.14
N ILE A 55 -4.58 -2.28 10.18
CA ILE A 55 -3.86 -2.08 11.47
C ILE A 55 -2.59 -2.91 11.52
N GLN A 56 -2.64 -4.16 11.05
CA GLN A 56 -1.50 -5.07 11.00
C GLN A 56 -1.64 -6.04 9.82
N GLY A 57 -0.50 -6.46 9.26
CA GLY A 57 -0.44 -7.36 8.11
C GLY A 57 -0.43 -6.58 6.80
N THR A 58 -0.88 -7.22 5.73
CA THR A 58 -0.96 -6.61 4.40
C THR A 58 -2.21 -7.03 3.66
N MET A 59 -2.69 -6.10 2.83
CA MET A 59 -3.83 -6.32 1.95
C MET A 59 -3.45 -6.04 0.50
N ALA A 60 -4.28 -6.51 -0.40
CA ALA A 60 -4.18 -6.20 -1.82
C ALA A 60 -5.57 -5.90 -2.38
N ARG A 61 -5.63 -5.00 -3.38
CA ARG A 61 -6.77 -4.96 -4.30
C ARG A 61 -6.53 -5.97 -5.41
N LEU A 62 -7.57 -6.75 -5.69
CA LEU A 62 -7.59 -7.80 -6.70
C LEU A 62 -8.65 -7.44 -7.73
N GLN A 63 -8.27 -7.43 -9.01
CA GLN A 63 -9.25 -7.44 -10.10
C GLN A 63 -9.57 -8.88 -10.44
N GLU A 64 -10.85 -9.26 -10.35
CA GLU A 64 -11.33 -10.57 -10.75
C GLU A 64 -11.90 -10.51 -12.17
N MET A 65 -11.47 -11.46 -13.00
CA MET A 65 -11.88 -11.61 -14.40
C MET A 65 -13.01 -12.64 -14.51
N THR A 66 -13.76 -12.59 -15.61
CA THR A 66 -14.91 -13.49 -15.83
C THR A 66 -14.53 -14.97 -15.98
N ASP A 67 -13.28 -15.26 -16.34
CA ASP A 67 -12.73 -16.62 -16.44
C ASP A 67 -12.19 -17.15 -15.10
N GLY A 68 -12.34 -16.38 -14.01
CA GLY A 68 -11.84 -16.73 -12.68
C GLY A 68 -10.36 -16.38 -12.46
N ALA A 69 -9.68 -15.83 -13.46
CA ALA A 69 -8.35 -15.25 -13.26
C ALA A 69 -8.44 -14.03 -12.34
N ARG A 70 -7.36 -13.76 -11.62
CA ARG A 70 -7.24 -12.58 -10.77
C ARG A 70 -5.91 -11.88 -11.01
N GLN A 71 -5.89 -10.59 -10.70
CA GLN A 71 -4.71 -9.74 -10.83
C GLN A 71 -4.58 -8.88 -9.57
N ILE A 72 -3.42 -8.93 -8.91
CA ILE A 72 -3.07 -7.93 -7.89
C ILE A 72 -2.84 -6.59 -8.60
N VAL A 73 -3.59 -5.57 -8.20
CA VAL A 73 -3.52 -4.23 -8.79
C VAL A 73 -3.01 -3.16 -7.81
N SER A 74 -2.86 -3.51 -6.53
CA SER A 74 -2.14 -2.71 -5.54
C SER A 74 -1.87 -3.53 -4.28
N PHE A 75 -0.83 -3.16 -3.55
CA PHE A 75 -0.57 -3.62 -2.18
C PHE A 75 -0.83 -2.50 -1.18
N HIS A 76 -1.28 -2.87 0.00
CA HIS A 76 -1.58 -1.95 1.10
C HIS A 76 -0.85 -2.33 2.38
N LEU A 77 -0.34 -1.30 3.06
CA LEU A 77 0.46 -1.41 4.29
C LEU A 77 -0.29 -0.83 5.50
N PRO A 78 0.12 -1.16 6.74
CA PRO A 78 -0.52 -0.63 7.94
C PRO A 78 -0.61 0.89 7.98
N GLY A 79 -1.77 1.38 8.42
CA GLY A 79 -2.14 2.79 8.47
C GLY A 79 -2.90 3.29 7.25
N GLU A 80 -2.92 2.54 6.15
CA GLU A 80 -3.68 2.90 4.95
C GLU A 80 -5.16 2.51 5.09
N ILE A 81 -6.03 3.23 4.38
CA ILE A 81 -7.46 2.94 4.23
C ILE A 81 -7.72 2.59 2.75
N PRO A 82 -7.53 1.33 2.33
CA PRO A 82 -7.52 0.92 0.92
C PRO A 82 -8.83 1.14 0.17
N ASP A 83 -9.92 1.38 0.88
CA ASP A 83 -11.27 1.53 0.32
C ASP A 83 -11.83 2.92 0.65
N LEU A 84 -11.01 3.91 0.98
CA LEU A 84 -11.49 5.25 1.40
C LEU A 84 -12.39 5.92 0.35
N HIS A 85 -12.18 5.62 -0.94
CA HIS A 85 -13.05 6.09 -2.03
C HIS A 85 -14.50 5.58 -1.91
N SER A 86 -14.73 4.45 -1.22
CA SER A 86 -16.08 3.91 -0.97
C SER A 86 -16.99 4.88 -0.19
N LEU A 87 -16.39 5.85 0.51
CA LEU A 87 -17.12 6.93 1.19
C LEU A 87 -18.03 7.72 0.23
N HIS A 88 -17.64 7.79 -1.04
CA HIS A 88 -18.31 8.54 -2.11
C HIS A 88 -18.68 7.69 -3.33
N ILE A 89 -18.15 6.47 -3.45
CA ILE A 89 -18.42 5.54 -4.57
C ILE A 89 -19.06 4.27 -3.99
N GLU A 90 -20.35 4.09 -4.20
CA GLU A 90 -21.13 3.05 -3.50
C GLU A 90 -20.76 1.61 -3.89
N ARG A 91 -20.21 1.37 -5.09
CA ARG A 91 -19.97 0.03 -5.60
C ARG A 91 -18.48 -0.20 -5.84
N MET A 92 -17.92 -1.21 -5.20
CA MET A 92 -16.52 -1.60 -5.36
C MET A 92 -16.27 -2.16 -6.77
N ASP A 93 -15.20 -1.72 -7.43
CA ASP A 93 -14.75 -2.22 -8.73
C ASP A 93 -13.66 -3.30 -8.64
N HIS A 94 -13.21 -3.61 -7.42
CA HIS A 94 -12.19 -4.62 -7.09
C HIS A 94 -12.56 -5.37 -5.81
N THR A 95 -11.89 -6.51 -5.58
CA THR A 95 -11.92 -7.22 -4.30
C THR A 95 -10.78 -6.72 -3.41
N LEU A 96 -11.08 -6.32 -2.17
CA LEU A 96 -10.09 -6.04 -1.14
C LEU A 96 -9.89 -7.29 -0.27
N SER A 97 -8.68 -7.85 -0.25
CA SER A 97 -8.37 -9.11 0.43
C SER A 97 -7.06 -9.06 1.22
N ALA A 98 -6.98 -9.84 2.29
CA ALA A 98 -5.77 -10.00 3.08
C ALA A 98 -4.75 -10.88 2.33
N VAL A 99 -3.52 -10.40 2.13
CA VAL A 99 -2.47 -11.19 1.47
C VAL A 99 -1.89 -12.21 2.44
N ARG A 100 -1.62 -11.78 3.66
CA ARG A 100 -1.23 -12.56 4.85
C ARG A 100 -2.31 -12.38 5.93
N PRO A 101 -2.29 -13.11 7.05
CA PRO A 101 -3.21 -12.81 8.16
C PRO A 101 -3.09 -11.34 8.56
N ALA A 102 -4.24 -10.68 8.69
CA ALA A 102 -4.29 -9.23 8.87
C ALA A 102 -5.33 -8.84 9.93
N LEU A 103 -5.02 -7.78 10.67
CA LEU A 103 -5.96 -7.10 11.55
C LEU A 103 -6.42 -5.82 10.85
N VAL A 104 -7.72 -5.72 10.61
CA VAL A 104 -8.35 -4.53 10.02
C VAL A 104 -9.29 -3.89 11.02
N GLY A 105 -9.41 -2.57 10.97
CA GLY A 105 -10.39 -1.80 11.72
C GLY A 105 -11.47 -1.30 10.76
N THR A 106 -12.72 -1.70 10.96
CA THR A 106 -13.84 -1.18 10.17
C THR A 106 -14.35 0.12 10.81
N ILE A 107 -14.52 1.15 9.98
CA ILE A 107 -14.96 2.49 10.39
C ILE A 107 -16.21 2.82 9.59
N ALA A 108 -17.33 3.09 10.26
CA ALA A 108 -18.56 3.46 9.57
C ALA A 108 -18.33 4.73 8.73
N HIS A 109 -18.89 4.76 7.52
CA HIS A 109 -18.80 5.94 6.64
C HIS A 109 -19.32 7.21 7.32
N ASP A 110 -20.39 7.09 8.10
CA ASP A 110 -20.95 8.23 8.84
C ASP A 110 -20.00 8.77 9.92
N GLU A 111 -19.18 7.90 10.50
CA GLU A 111 -18.15 8.30 11.48
C GLU A 111 -17.01 9.06 10.79
N LEU A 112 -16.59 8.62 9.60
CA LEU A 112 -15.62 9.36 8.77
C LEU A 112 -16.19 10.72 8.33
N ARG A 113 -17.45 10.76 7.85
CA ARG A 113 -18.12 12.01 7.48
C ARG A 113 -18.22 12.97 8.67
N ARG A 114 -18.53 12.45 9.86
CA ARG A 114 -18.59 13.22 11.11
C ARG A 114 -17.26 13.91 11.40
N VAL A 115 -16.14 13.19 11.37
CA VAL A 115 -14.83 13.81 11.66
C VAL A 115 -14.39 14.79 10.57
N ILE A 116 -14.69 14.49 9.29
CA ILE A 116 -14.43 15.40 8.17
C ILE A 116 -15.22 16.71 8.32
N ALA A 117 -16.50 16.65 8.69
CA ALA A 117 -17.31 17.83 8.90
C ALA A 117 -16.81 18.74 10.04
N GLN A 118 -16.09 18.16 11.01
CA GLN A 118 -15.48 18.91 12.13
C GLN A 118 -14.07 19.43 11.78
N SER A 119 -13.39 18.71 10.88
CA SER A 119 -12.05 18.84 10.29
C SER A 119 -11.98 19.21 8.81
N GLY A 120 -12.17 20.46 8.37
CA GLY A 120 -11.94 20.80 6.95
C GLY A 120 -10.51 20.48 6.48
N HIS A 121 -9.53 20.68 7.36
CA HIS A 121 -8.14 20.29 7.13
C HIS A 121 -7.98 18.77 7.10
N LEU A 122 -8.58 18.03 8.05
CA LEU A 122 -8.58 16.55 8.05
C LEU A 122 -9.21 15.98 6.77
N GLY A 123 -10.32 16.57 6.30
CA GLY A 123 -10.94 16.21 5.03
C GLY A 123 -9.98 16.37 3.85
N ALA A 124 -9.24 17.47 3.79
CA ALA A 124 -8.22 17.69 2.77
C ALA A 124 -7.07 16.65 2.85
N VAL A 125 -6.66 16.25 4.06
CA VAL A 125 -5.63 15.21 4.25
C VAL A 125 -6.12 13.85 3.76
N LEU A 126 -7.35 13.45 4.10
CA LEU A 126 -7.94 12.19 3.64
C LEU A 126 -8.17 12.19 2.12
N TRP A 127 -8.58 13.32 1.54
CA TRP A 127 -8.65 13.46 0.08
C TRP A 127 -7.26 13.37 -0.57
N ARG A 128 -6.24 13.99 0.04
CA ARG A 128 -4.86 13.86 -0.43
C ARG A 128 -4.40 12.40 -0.46
N GLU A 129 -4.76 11.59 0.53
CA GLU A 129 -4.43 10.16 0.55
C GLU A 129 -5.04 9.41 -0.66
N THR A 130 -6.29 9.71 -1.05
CA THR A 130 -6.89 9.09 -2.25
C THR A 130 -6.24 9.55 -3.55
N LEU A 131 -5.74 10.80 -3.60
CA LEU A 131 -4.98 11.29 -4.76
C LEU A 131 -3.60 10.63 -4.88
N ILE A 132 -2.92 10.36 -3.76
CA ILE A 132 -1.67 9.59 -3.75
C ILE A 132 -1.93 8.16 -4.23
N ASP A 133 -2.96 7.50 -3.70
CA ASP A 133 -3.35 6.15 -4.13
C ASP A 133 -3.60 6.10 -5.65
N ALA A 134 -4.30 7.10 -6.20
CA ALA A 134 -4.48 7.23 -7.65
C ALA A 134 -3.16 7.47 -8.40
N ALA A 135 -2.20 8.19 -7.82
CA ALA A 135 -0.88 8.41 -8.41
C ALA A 135 -0.04 7.13 -8.44
N VAL A 136 -0.07 6.36 -7.35
CA VAL A 136 0.52 5.02 -7.27
C VAL A 136 -0.09 4.10 -8.34
N PHE A 137 -1.41 4.10 -8.47
CA PHE A 137 -2.10 3.30 -9.47
C PHE A 137 -1.66 3.63 -10.92
N ARG A 138 -1.44 4.91 -11.25
CA ARG A 138 -0.89 5.31 -12.56
C ARG A 138 0.53 4.79 -12.79
N GLN A 139 1.36 4.71 -11.75
CA GLN A 139 2.67 4.08 -11.85
C GLN A 139 2.56 2.58 -12.11
N TRP A 140 1.63 1.89 -11.44
CA TRP A 140 1.37 0.47 -11.68
C TRP A 140 0.87 0.18 -13.10
N ILE A 141 0.01 1.04 -13.67
CA ILE A 141 -0.39 0.94 -15.09
C ILE A 141 0.83 1.08 -16.01
N THR A 142 1.67 2.09 -15.76
CA THR A 142 2.90 2.31 -16.55
C THR A 142 3.86 1.12 -16.41
N ASN A 143 3.95 0.56 -15.21
CA ASN A 143 4.78 -0.59 -14.89
C ASN A 143 4.39 -1.82 -15.70
N ASN A 144 3.09 -2.13 -15.74
CA ASN A 144 2.55 -3.27 -16.48
C ASN A 144 2.50 -3.03 -18.00
N GLY A 145 2.37 -1.78 -18.46
CA GLY A 145 2.17 -1.47 -19.87
C GLY A 145 3.44 -1.20 -20.68
N LYS A 146 4.47 -0.59 -20.08
CA LYS A 146 5.67 -0.13 -20.81
C LYS A 146 7.00 -0.44 -20.13
N ARG A 147 7.02 -0.64 -18.81
CA ARG A 147 8.27 -0.93 -18.10
C ARG A 147 8.66 -2.40 -18.30
N GLY A 148 9.92 -2.66 -18.65
CA GLY A 148 10.43 -4.04 -18.73
C GLY A 148 10.42 -4.72 -17.36
N SER A 149 10.33 -6.05 -17.32
CA SER A 149 10.14 -6.81 -16.06
C SER A 149 11.20 -6.56 -14.99
N LEU A 150 12.47 -6.38 -15.37
CA LEU A 150 13.55 -6.04 -14.42
C LEU A 150 13.31 -4.68 -13.77
N ALA A 151 13.14 -3.64 -14.60
CA ALA A 151 12.88 -2.29 -14.14
C ALA A 151 11.55 -2.21 -13.37
N GLY A 152 10.55 -3.01 -13.74
CA GLY A 152 9.27 -3.04 -13.06
C GLY A 152 9.27 -3.73 -11.71
N MET A 153 10.05 -4.79 -11.55
CA MET A 153 10.32 -5.38 -10.24
C MET A 153 11.10 -4.40 -9.36
N ALA A 154 12.17 -3.78 -9.89
CA ALA A 154 12.96 -2.80 -9.16
C ALA A 154 12.10 -1.61 -8.69
N HIS A 155 11.22 -1.10 -9.56
CA HIS A 155 10.30 -0.01 -9.24
C HIS A 155 9.32 -0.41 -8.12
N LEU A 156 8.73 -1.60 -8.19
CA LEU A 156 7.83 -2.10 -7.15
C LEU A 156 8.56 -2.22 -5.80
N LEU A 157 9.80 -2.71 -5.79
CA LEU A 157 10.61 -2.82 -4.57
C LEU A 157 10.94 -1.43 -3.99
N CYS A 158 11.34 -0.45 -4.82
CA CYS A 158 11.56 0.93 -4.37
C CYS A 158 10.29 1.54 -3.74
N GLU A 159 9.15 1.40 -4.42
CA GLU A 159 7.87 1.91 -3.94
C GLU A 159 7.50 1.33 -2.57
N LEU A 160 7.50 0.00 -2.46
CA LEU A 160 7.09 -0.68 -1.23
C LEU A 160 8.06 -0.39 -0.09
N PHE A 161 9.36 -0.33 -0.38
CA PHE A 161 10.38 -0.01 0.62
C PHE A 161 10.18 1.39 1.21
N LEU A 162 9.97 2.43 0.37
CA LEU A 162 9.73 3.79 0.86
C LEU A 162 8.41 3.92 1.62
N ARG A 163 7.35 3.25 1.15
CA ARG A 163 6.07 3.21 1.86
C ARG A 163 6.21 2.54 3.22
N ALA A 164 6.96 1.44 3.32
CA ALA A 164 7.26 0.77 4.58
C ALA A 164 8.17 1.59 5.51
N GLN A 165 9.15 2.31 4.96
CA GLN A 165 10.02 3.21 5.71
C GLN A 165 9.23 4.37 6.31
N ALA A 166 8.28 4.93 5.56
CA ALA A 166 7.42 6.03 6.00
C ALA A 166 6.60 5.69 7.25
N ILE A 167 6.25 4.42 7.44
CA ILE A 167 5.54 3.90 8.62
C ILE A 167 6.46 3.18 9.61
N GLY A 168 7.78 3.30 9.44
CA GLY A 168 8.79 2.77 10.37
C GLY A 168 8.99 1.26 10.34
N GLN A 169 8.49 0.55 9.32
CA GLN A 169 8.66 -0.90 9.16
C GLN A 169 9.94 -1.29 8.41
N ALA A 170 10.45 -0.42 7.55
CA ALA A 170 11.74 -0.59 6.88
C ALA A 170 12.81 0.28 7.55
N LYS A 171 13.97 -0.30 7.89
CA LYS A 171 15.10 0.35 8.57
C LYS A 171 16.41 -0.30 8.13
N ASN A 172 17.51 0.44 8.19
CA ASN A 172 18.85 -0.08 7.87
C ASN A 172 18.87 -0.84 6.53
N GLU A 173 18.28 -0.22 5.49
CA GLU A 173 18.21 -0.78 4.13
C GLU A 173 17.55 -2.16 4.06
N SER A 174 16.76 -2.52 5.08
CA SER A 174 16.15 -3.84 5.21
C SER A 174 14.68 -3.72 5.61
N TRP A 175 13.88 -4.67 5.13
CA TRP A 175 12.46 -4.74 5.45
C TRP A 175 11.99 -6.20 5.45
N GLU A 176 11.36 -6.64 6.53
CA GLU A 176 10.64 -7.91 6.56
C GLU A 176 9.40 -7.80 5.67
N MET A 177 9.58 -8.16 4.40
CA MET A 177 8.61 -7.94 3.36
C MET A 177 7.57 -9.07 3.39
N PRO A 178 6.29 -8.76 3.58
CA PRO A 178 5.22 -9.75 3.77
C PRO A 178 4.68 -10.31 2.44
N PHE A 179 5.44 -10.18 1.34
CA PHE A 179 5.05 -10.59 0.00
C PHE A 179 5.97 -11.69 -0.52
N THR A 180 5.37 -12.71 -1.11
CA THR A 180 6.07 -13.77 -1.82
C THR A 180 6.50 -13.31 -3.21
N GLN A 181 7.51 -13.96 -3.78
CA GLN A 181 7.96 -13.69 -5.14
C GLN A 181 6.86 -13.94 -6.18
N ALA A 182 5.93 -14.87 -5.90
CA ALA A 182 4.77 -15.13 -6.74
C ALA A 182 3.79 -13.95 -6.73
N GLU A 183 3.51 -13.37 -5.56
CA GLU A 183 2.63 -12.19 -5.43
C GLU A 183 3.26 -10.95 -6.08
N LEU A 184 4.57 -10.75 -5.93
CA LEU A 184 5.28 -9.68 -6.65
C LEU A 184 5.24 -9.90 -8.17
N GLY A 185 5.37 -11.14 -8.62
CA GLY A 185 5.24 -11.51 -10.03
C GLY A 185 3.84 -11.24 -10.58
N GLU A 186 2.81 -11.65 -9.86
CA GLU A 186 1.41 -11.38 -10.18
C GLU A 186 1.17 -9.86 -10.29
N ALA A 187 1.64 -9.07 -9.32
CA ALA A 187 1.50 -7.62 -9.31
C ALA A 187 2.10 -6.89 -10.53
N ILE A 188 3.15 -7.44 -11.14
CA ILE A 188 3.80 -6.88 -12.34
C ILE A 188 3.50 -7.68 -13.64
N GLY A 189 2.53 -8.59 -13.59
CA GLY A 189 2.02 -9.30 -14.76
C GLY A 189 2.99 -10.35 -15.33
N ILE A 190 3.83 -10.97 -14.49
CA ILE A 190 4.77 -12.03 -14.92
C ILE A 190 4.59 -13.32 -14.12
N THR A 191 5.05 -14.43 -14.70
CA THR A 191 5.02 -15.73 -14.01
C THR A 191 5.94 -15.75 -12.79
N SER A 192 5.63 -16.59 -11.80
CA SER A 192 6.47 -16.77 -10.62
C SER A 192 7.91 -17.19 -10.98
N ILE A 193 8.10 -18.03 -11.99
CA ILE A 193 9.43 -18.43 -12.49
C ILE A 193 10.17 -17.22 -13.06
N HIS A 194 9.50 -16.35 -13.81
CA HIS A 194 10.10 -15.12 -14.31
C HIS A 194 10.44 -14.15 -13.16
N ALA A 195 9.56 -14.00 -12.17
CA ALA A 195 9.82 -13.19 -10.98
C ALA A 195 11.07 -13.67 -10.22
N ASN A 196 11.20 -14.99 -10.00
CA ASN A 196 12.41 -15.58 -9.40
C ASN A 196 13.68 -15.23 -10.19
N ARG A 197 13.64 -15.31 -11.53
CA ARG A 197 14.78 -14.96 -12.39
C ARG A 197 15.16 -13.49 -12.28
N ILE A 198 14.18 -12.59 -12.26
CA ILE A 198 14.40 -11.15 -12.12
C ILE A 198 14.98 -10.81 -10.75
N LEU A 199 14.46 -11.39 -9.67
CA LEU A 199 14.99 -11.18 -8.32
C LEU A 199 16.42 -11.71 -8.19
N LYS A 200 16.73 -12.86 -8.81
CA LYS A 200 18.12 -13.36 -8.90
C LYS A 200 19.02 -12.43 -9.70
N GLN A 201 18.50 -11.80 -10.75
CA GLN A 201 19.24 -10.82 -11.54
C GLN A 201 19.54 -9.57 -10.69
N LEU A 202 18.56 -9.00 -9.98
CA LEU A 202 18.77 -7.86 -9.07
C LEU A 202 19.82 -8.15 -8.00
N LYS A 203 19.85 -9.40 -7.49
CA LYS A 203 20.88 -9.86 -6.55
C LYS A 203 22.26 -9.94 -7.20
N THR A 204 22.35 -10.53 -8.40
CA THR A 204 23.62 -10.61 -9.16
C THR A 204 24.15 -9.23 -9.52
N GLU A 205 23.26 -8.29 -9.83
CA GLU A 205 23.60 -6.89 -10.07
C GLU A 205 23.94 -6.14 -8.78
N GLY A 206 23.74 -6.72 -7.59
CA GLY A 206 24.02 -6.05 -6.32
C GLY A 206 23.12 -4.83 -6.06
N ALA A 207 21.91 -4.82 -6.60
CA ALA A 207 20.94 -3.76 -6.37
C ALA A 207 20.05 -4.06 -5.15
N ALA A 208 19.49 -5.26 -5.09
CA ALA A 208 18.66 -5.74 -3.99
C ALA A 208 18.68 -7.27 -3.91
N ALA A 209 18.42 -7.83 -2.73
CA ALA A 209 18.25 -9.26 -2.51
C ALA A 209 17.07 -9.53 -1.58
N ILE A 210 16.42 -10.69 -1.75
CA ILE A 210 15.40 -11.16 -0.81
C ILE A 210 15.89 -12.46 -0.19
N GLU A 211 16.07 -12.47 1.13
CA GLU A 211 16.56 -13.62 1.88
C GLU A 211 15.67 -13.84 3.11
N LYS A 212 15.13 -15.06 3.27
CA LYS A 212 14.24 -15.41 4.40
C LYS A 212 13.12 -14.38 4.64
N SER A 213 12.46 -13.93 3.55
CA SER A 213 11.41 -12.91 3.54
C SER A 213 11.86 -11.49 3.90
N VAL A 214 13.16 -11.24 4.03
CA VAL A 214 13.71 -9.90 4.23
C VAL A 214 14.20 -9.37 2.89
N LEU A 215 13.64 -8.24 2.46
CA LEU A 215 14.18 -7.44 1.38
C LEU A 215 15.37 -6.65 1.92
N HIS A 216 16.53 -6.81 1.29
CA HIS A 216 17.73 -6.01 1.51
C HIS A 216 17.97 -5.13 0.28
N ILE A 217 17.98 -3.83 0.47
CA ILE A 217 18.47 -2.86 -0.50
C ILE A 217 19.99 -2.86 -0.38
N ILE A 218 20.69 -3.33 -1.40
CA ILE A 218 22.16 -3.41 -1.37
C ILE A 218 22.78 -2.09 -1.83
N ALA A 219 22.19 -1.48 -2.85
CA ALA A 219 22.60 -0.19 -3.37
C ALA A 219 21.37 0.57 -3.88
N TRP A 220 20.87 1.51 -3.08
CA TRP A 220 19.65 2.27 -3.39
C TRP A 220 19.73 2.98 -4.74
N ASP A 221 20.82 3.71 -5.01
CA ASP A 221 20.99 4.46 -6.26
C ASP A 221 20.98 3.54 -7.48
N LYS A 222 21.56 2.33 -7.34
CA LYS A 222 21.55 1.33 -8.41
C LYS A 222 20.14 0.78 -8.64
N LEU A 223 19.43 0.44 -7.57
CA LEU A 223 18.04 -0.04 -7.68
C LEU A 223 17.14 1.03 -8.31
N GLN A 224 17.28 2.29 -7.88
CA GLN A 224 16.57 3.44 -8.42
C GLN A 224 16.88 3.66 -9.91
N ALA A 225 18.16 3.54 -10.31
CA ALA A 225 18.57 3.67 -11.71
C ALA A 225 18.01 2.54 -12.59
N ILE A 226 18.07 1.29 -12.15
CA ILE A 226 17.46 0.14 -12.86
C ILE A 226 15.95 0.36 -13.00
N ALA A 227 15.31 0.83 -11.92
CA ALA A 227 13.89 1.07 -11.90
C ALA A 227 13.46 2.27 -12.76
N GLY A 228 14.34 3.25 -13.00
CA GLY A 228 13.95 4.58 -13.45
C GLY A 228 12.91 5.18 -12.49
N PHE A 229 13.18 5.07 -11.18
CA PHE A 229 12.25 5.39 -10.11
C PHE A 229 12.40 6.83 -9.63
N ASP A 230 11.26 7.50 -9.49
CA ASP A 230 11.12 8.84 -8.90
C ASP A 230 10.04 8.76 -7.83
N ALA A 231 10.39 9.05 -6.58
CA ALA A 231 9.49 8.95 -5.43
C ALA A 231 8.42 10.06 -5.37
N THR A 232 8.46 11.06 -6.26
CA THR A 232 7.62 12.26 -6.19
C THR A 232 6.12 11.94 -6.11
N TYR A 233 5.66 10.90 -6.82
CA TYR A 233 4.26 10.48 -6.82
C TYR A 233 3.77 9.91 -5.48
N LEU A 234 4.69 9.51 -4.58
CA LEU A 234 4.34 9.05 -3.24
C LEU A 234 4.01 10.21 -2.31
N HIS A 235 4.48 11.42 -2.65
CA HIS A 235 4.24 12.65 -1.88
C HIS A 235 4.50 12.52 -0.37
N LEU A 236 5.50 11.72 -0.01
CA LEU A 236 5.95 11.51 1.37
C LEU A 236 6.78 12.72 1.83
N LYS A 237 6.55 13.18 3.06
CA LYS A 237 7.30 14.30 3.66
C LYS A 237 8.72 13.95 4.06
N ARG A 238 8.97 12.67 4.33
CA ARG A 238 10.21 12.12 4.90
C ARG A 238 10.97 11.25 3.91
N VAL A 239 10.88 11.51 2.61
CA VAL A 239 11.87 10.93 1.69
C VAL A 239 13.12 11.80 1.81
N PRO A 240 14.31 11.23 2.05
CA PRO A 240 15.52 11.94 1.71
C PRO A 240 15.38 12.28 0.22
N LEU A 241 15.27 13.57 -0.11
CA LEU A 241 15.54 13.99 -1.48
C LEU A 241 16.97 13.54 -1.73
N ALA A 242 17.14 12.49 -2.54
CA ALA A 242 18.46 12.04 -2.94
C ALA A 242 19.19 13.26 -3.53
N ALA A 243 20.27 13.64 -2.88
CA ALA A 243 21.31 14.49 -3.46
C ALA A 243 22.52 13.59 -3.67
#